data_AF-A0A522R631-F1
#
_entry.id   AF-A0A522R631-F1
#
_cell.length_a   1.000
_cell.length_b   1.000
_cell.length_c   1.000
_cell.angle_alpha   90.00
_cell.angle_beta   90.00
_cell.angle_gamma   90.00
#
_symmetry.space_group_name_H-M   'P 1'
#
loop_
_entity.id
_entity.type
_entity.pdbx_description
1 polymer ?
#
loop_
_entity_poly.entity_id
_entity_poly.type
_entity_poly.pdbx_seq_one_letter_code
_entity_poly.pdbx_strand_id
1 'polypeptide(L)'
;MDAASDKTPRAKRAGSTGANGTTVVAARLPVNEPKAGTTARPRATVPCHVAIVMDGNGRWARRRAQPRSFGHRAGQKAVRTTVAYCLRNGVGVLTLFAFSSENWKRPRTEVGALMDLFL
;
A
#
# COMPACT_ATOMS: atom_id res chain seq x y z
N MET A 1 3.45 -50.02 -14.13
CA MET A 1 2.23 -49.19 -14.18
C MET A 1 2.56 -47.92 -13.44
N ASP A 2 2.90 -46.91 -14.23
CA ASP A 2 3.42 -45.61 -13.81
C ASP A 2 2.32 -44.63 -13.36
N ALA A 3 2.81 -43.58 -12.71
CA ALA A 3 2.22 -42.23 -12.53
C ALA A 3 1.25 -42.07 -11.33
N ALA A 4 1.32 -41.02 -10.51
CA ALA A 4 2.07 -39.78 -10.60
C ALA A 4 2.36 -39.21 -9.19
N SER A 5 3.57 -38.67 -9.07
CA SER A 5 4.10 -37.90 -7.95
C SER A 5 3.26 -36.64 -7.70
N ASP A 6 2.83 -36.43 -6.45
CA ASP A 6 2.28 -35.17 -5.94
C ASP A 6 3.30 -34.04 -6.14
N LYS A 7 3.08 -33.22 -7.17
CA LYS A 7 3.83 -32.00 -7.45
C LYS A 7 2.96 -30.79 -7.14
N THR A 8 2.63 -30.59 -5.87
CA THR A 8 2.13 -29.29 -5.41
C THR A 8 3.22 -28.21 -5.64
N PRO A 9 2.97 -27.14 -6.44
CA PRO A 9 4.00 -26.14 -6.70
C PRO A 9 4.26 -25.28 -5.47
N ARG A 10 5.43 -25.43 -4.86
CA ARG A 10 5.91 -24.48 -3.83
C ARG A 10 6.13 -23.10 -4.48
N ALA A 11 5.58 -22.06 -3.86
CA ALA A 11 5.83 -20.67 -4.23
C ALA A 11 7.34 -20.37 -4.19
N LYS A 12 7.93 -20.04 -5.35
CA LYS A 12 9.31 -19.57 -5.41
C LYS A 12 9.37 -18.12 -4.93
N ARG A 13 10.02 -17.88 -3.79
CA ARG A 13 10.41 -16.53 -3.35
C ARG A 13 11.53 -16.05 -4.26
N ALA A 14 11.24 -15.08 -5.12
CA ALA A 14 12.27 -14.31 -5.81
C ALA A 14 12.49 -13.03 -5.00
N GLY A 15 13.57 -12.99 -4.22
CA GLY A 15 14.10 -11.74 -3.68
C GLY A 15 15.07 -11.16 -4.68
N SER A 16 14.86 -9.91 -5.12
CA SER A 16 15.91 -9.13 -5.76
C SER A 16 16.31 -7.98 -4.85
N THR A 17 17.61 -7.84 -4.64
CA THR A 17 18.21 -6.74 -3.89
C THR A 17 18.39 -5.56 -4.84
N GLY A 18 17.68 -4.45 -4.59
CA GLY A 18 17.94 -3.20 -5.31
C GLY A 18 19.25 -2.58 -4.87
N ALA A 19 19.88 -1.79 -5.75
CA ALA A 19 21.23 -1.22 -5.60
C ALA A 19 21.48 -0.33 -4.34
N ASN A 20 20.45 -0.07 -3.52
CA ASN A 20 20.52 0.76 -2.31
C ASN A 20 20.23 0.00 -1.00
N GLY A 21 20.26 -1.34 -1.00
CA GLY A 21 20.03 -2.13 0.22
C GLY A 21 18.57 -2.25 0.67
N THR A 22 17.61 -1.75 -0.12
CA THR A 22 16.18 -1.90 0.14
C THR A 22 15.72 -3.30 -0.27
N THR A 23 15.25 -4.10 0.70
CA THR A 23 14.56 -5.37 0.42
C THR A 23 13.10 -5.07 0.05
N VAL A 24 12.71 -5.39 -1.18
CA VAL A 24 11.31 -5.34 -1.61
C VAL A 24 10.75 -6.76 -1.55
N VAL A 25 9.74 -6.98 -0.70
CA VAL A 25 9.02 -8.25 -0.64
C VAL A 25 7.78 -8.14 -1.52
N ALA A 26 7.80 -8.74 -2.70
CA ALA A 26 6.65 -8.81 -3.59
C ALA A 26 5.96 -10.18 -3.44
N ALA A 27 4.68 -10.19 -3.07
CA ALA A 27 3.84 -11.38 -3.09
C ALA A 27 2.83 -11.25 -4.25
N ARG A 28 2.76 -12.27 -5.11
CA ARG A 28 1.81 -12.34 -6.22
C ARG A 28 0.59 -13.15 -5.79
N LEU A 29 -0.60 -12.58 -5.87
CA LEU A 29 -1.86 -13.29 -5.64
C LEU A 29 -2.41 -13.86 -6.97
N PRO A 30 -3.06 -15.03 -6.97
CA PRO A 30 -3.67 -15.59 -8.16
C PRO A 30 -4.91 -14.78 -8.57
N VAL A 31 -5.04 -14.48 -9.86
CA VAL A 31 -6.20 -13.79 -10.47
C VAL A 31 -6.99 -14.78 -11.33
N ASN A 32 -8.31 -14.84 -11.14
CA ASN A 32 -9.23 -15.64 -11.95
C ASN A 32 -9.59 -14.92 -13.26
N GLU A 33 -9.73 -15.68 -14.35
CA GLU A 33 -10.11 -15.18 -15.67
C GLU A 33 -11.61 -14.84 -15.80
N PRO A 34 -12.02 -13.78 -16.52
CA PRO A 34 -13.43 -13.45 -16.72
C PRO A 34 -14.06 -14.18 -17.93
N LYS A 35 -15.27 -14.70 -17.76
CA LYS A 35 -16.12 -15.24 -18.85
C LYS A 35 -16.80 -14.13 -19.65
N ALA A 36 -16.86 -14.28 -20.97
CA ALA A 36 -17.38 -13.28 -21.91
C ALA A 36 -18.91 -13.27 -22.06
N GLY A 37 -19.50 -12.07 -22.20
CA GLY A 37 -20.86 -11.87 -22.71
C GLY A 37 -21.71 -10.87 -21.90
N THR A 38 -21.65 -9.58 -22.26
CA THR A 38 -22.69 -8.52 -22.13
C THR A 38 -21.99 -7.16 -22.33
N THR A 39 -22.48 -6.32 -23.25
CA THR A 39 -22.02 -4.94 -23.50
C THR A 39 -22.41 -4.01 -22.35
N ALA A 40 -21.80 -4.23 -21.19
CA ALA A 40 -21.83 -3.32 -20.07
C ALA A 40 -20.88 -2.15 -20.36
N ARG A 41 -21.31 -0.91 -20.08
CA ARG A 41 -20.43 0.24 -19.85
C ARG A 41 -19.14 -0.27 -19.19
N PRO A 42 -17.94 -0.02 -19.75
CA PRO A 42 -16.73 -0.74 -19.36
C PRO A 42 -16.67 -0.73 -17.83
N ARG A 43 -16.86 -1.91 -17.22
CA ARG A 43 -16.75 -2.07 -15.77
C ARG A 43 -15.41 -1.46 -15.45
N ALA A 44 -15.40 -0.34 -14.72
CA ALA A 44 -14.19 0.40 -14.44
C ALA A 44 -13.17 -0.64 -13.94
N THR A 45 -12.14 -0.86 -14.74
CA THR A 45 -11.18 -1.92 -14.47
C THR A 45 -10.52 -1.56 -13.16
N VAL A 46 -10.49 -2.51 -12.22
CA VAL A 46 -9.79 -2.28 -10.96
C VAL A 46 -8.33 -2.03 -11.32
N PRO A 47 -7.73 -0.90 -10.88
CA PRO A 47 -6.33 -0.63 -11.16
C PRO A 47 -5.45 -1.67 -10.49
N CYS A 48 -4.51 -2.24 -11.23
CA CYS A 48 -3.52 -3.18 -10.68
C CYS A 48 -2.58 -2.51 -9.67
N HIS A 49 -2.36 -1.19 -9.81
CA HIS A 49 -1.47 -0.41 -8.95
C HIS A 49 -2.06 0.97 -8.67
N VAL A 50 -2.10 1.34 -7.40
CA VAL A 50 -2.47 2.68 -6.93
C VAL A 50 -1.30 3.28 -6.14
N ALA A 51 -0.93 4.52 -6.45
CA ALA A 51 0.03 5.29 -5.67
C ALA A 51 -0.68 6.50 -5.05
N ILE A 52 -0.47 6.73 -3.75
CA ILE A 52 -1.12 7.81 -2.98
C ILE A 52 -0.06 8.68 -2.31
N VAL A 53 -0.14 9.99 -2.55
CA VAL A 53 0.62 10.99 -1.78
C VAL A 53 -0.21 11.45 -0.60
N MET A 54 0.27 11.18 0.62
CA MET A 54 -0.48 11.43 1.85
C MET A 54 -0.19 12.81 2.43
N ASP A 55 -0.48 13.85 1.64
CA ASP A 55 -0.29 15.24 2.06
C ASP A 55 -1.50 15.78 2.85
N GLY A 56 -1.27 16.86 3.59
CA GLY A 56 -2.34 17.67 4.16
C GLY A 56 -2.67 17.37 5.62
N ASN A 57 -2.06 16.36 6.24
CA ASN A 57 -2.30 16.01 7.65
C ASN A 57 -2.14 17.21 8.60
N GLY A 58 -1.03 17.94 8.47
CA GLY A 58 -0.78 19.15 9.29
C GLY A 58 -1.76 20.30 9.00
N ARG A 59 -2.14 20.51 7.73
CA ARG A 59 -3.14 21.53 7.35
C ARG A 59 -4.53 21.16 7.87
N TRP A 60 -4.88 19.87 7.81
CA TRP A 60 -6.15 19.33 8.31
C TRP A 60 -6.28 19.52 9.82
N ALA A 61 -5.21 19.30 10.59
CA ALA A 61 -5.17 19.57 12.03
C ALA A 61 -5.29 21.06 12.34
N ARG A 62 -4.56 21.91 11.62
CA ARG A 62 -4.59 23.37 11.80
C ARG A 62 -5.99 23.95 11.61
N ARG A 63 -6.72 23.51 10.58
CA ARG A 63 -8.12 23.93 10.33
C ARG A 63 -9.09 23.57 11.45
N ARG A 64 -8.70 22.69 12.37
CA ARG A 64 -9.48 22.24 13.51
C ARG A 64 -8.97 22.77 14.85
N ALA A 65 -8.01 23.72 14.81
CA ALA A 65 -7.28 24.19 15.99
C ALA A 65 -6.65 23.03 16.79
N GLN A 66 -6.20 21.98 16.11
CA GLN A 66 -5.60 20.79 16.72
C GLN A 66 -4.08 20.73 16.49
N PRO A 67 -3.31 20.10 17.39
CA PRO A 67 -1.89 19.82 17.18
C PRO A 67 -1.64 18.97 15.92
N ARG A 68 -0.48 19.13 15.27
CA ARG A 68 -0.13 18.37 14.04
C ARG A 68 -0.22 16.85 14.22
N SER A 69 0.13 16.34 15.41
CA SER A 69 0.00 14.93 15.78
C SER A 69 -1.43 14.39 15.61
N PHE A 70 -2.44 15.23 15.82
CA PHE A 70 -3.84 14.86 15.57
C PHE A 70 -4.10 14.57 14.09
N GLY A 71 -3.51 15.37 13.20
CA GLY A 71 -3.55 15.13 11.76
C GLY A 71 -2.80 13.87 11.34
N HIS A 72 -1.66 13.58 11.98
CA HIS A 72 -0.93 12.33 11.74
C HIS A 72 -1.74 11.10 12.11
N ARG A 73 -2.40 11.10 13.28
CA ARG A 73 -3.32 10.02 13.69
C ARG A 73 -4.49 9.85 12.73
N ALA A 74 -5.07 10.94 12.25
CA ALA A 74 -6.12 10.89 11.22
C ALA A 74 -5.60 10.27 9.92
N GLY A 75 -4.37 10.62 9.52
CA GLY A 75 -3.67 10.00 8.39
C GLY A 75 -3.50 8.48 8.56
N GLN A 76 -3.10 7.99 9.74
CA GLN A 76 -3.02 6.54 10.01
C GLN A 76 -4.36 5.85 9.80
N LYS A 77 -5.44 6.45 10.31
CA LYS A 77 -6.78 5.88 10.16
C LYS A 77 -7.17 5.80 8.69
N ALA A 78 -6.89 6.84 7.91
CA ALA A 78 -7.12 6.85 6.47
C ALA A 78 -6.33 5.74 5.76
N VAL A 79 -5.04 5.57 6.10
CA VAL A 79 -4.20 4.48 5.56
C VAL A 79 -4.83 3.11 5.82
N ARG A 80 -5.21 2.82 7.05
CA ARG A 80 -5.84 1.54 7.42
C ARG A 80 -7.10 1.28 6.59
N THR A 81 -7.95 2.30 6.41
CA THR A 81 -9.16 2.19 5.59
C THR A 81 -8.83 1.96 4.12
N THR A 82 -7.85 2.66 3.55
CA THR A 82 -7.43 2.52 2.16
C THR A 82 -6.85 1.12 1.90
N VAL A 83 -5.97 0.62 2.77
CA VAL A 83 -5.41 -0.74 2.66
C VAL A 83 -6.54 -1.77 2.65
N ALA A 84 -7.47 -1.68 3.61
CA ALA A 84 -8.60 -2.59 3.68
C ALA A 84 -9.50 -2.50 2.43
N TYR A 85 -9.68 -1.31 1.87
CA TYR A 85 -10.40 -1.11 0.62
C TYR A 85 -9.68 -1.78 -0.57
N CYS A 86 -8.38 -1.52 -0.74
CA CYS A 86 -7.57 -2.11 -1.81
C CYS A 86 -7.61 -3.65 -1.77
N LEU A 87 -7.49 -4.25 -0.58
CA LEU A 87 -7.59 -5.70 -0.38
C LEU A 87 -8.95 -6.24 -0.81
N ARG A 88 -10.05 -5.62 -0.37
CA ARG A 88 -11.42 -6.07 -0.72
C ARG A 88 -11.75 -5.91 -2.20
N ASN A 89 -11.13 -4.94 -2.87
CA ASN A 89 -11.45 -4.61 -4.26
C ASN A 89 -10.45 -5.18 -5.27
N GLY A 90 -9.43 -5.92 -4.84
CA GLY A 90 -8.49 -6.58 -5.76
C GLY A 90 -7.43 -5.66 -6.36
N VAL A 91 -7.07 -4.57 -5.68
CA VAL A 91 -5.92 -3.74 -6.08
C VAL A 91 -4.64 -4.49 -5.72
N GLY A 92 -3.89 -4.91 -6.74
CA GLY A 92 -2.71 -5.77 -6.57
C GLY A 92 -1.51 -5.09 -5.90
N VAL A 93 -1.36 -3.77 -6.08
CA VAL A 93 -0.24 -2.98 -5.53
C VAL A 93 -0.77 -1.65 -4.99
N LEU A 94 -0.39 -1.31 -3.76
CA LEU A 94 -0.62 0.00 -3.16
C LEU A 94 0.71 0.61 -2.71
N THR A 95 1.07 1.77 -3.28
CA THR A 95 2.22 2.58 -2.87
C THR A 95 1.73 3.79 -2.09
N LEU A 96 2.25 3.99 -0.88
CA LEU A 96 1.94 5.15 -0.06
C LEU A 96 3.17 6.01 0.11
N PHE A 97 3.13 7.25 -0.37
CA PHE A 97 4.19 8.22 -0.14
C PHE A 97 3.98 8.87 1.22
N ALA A 98 4.57 8.22 2.22
CA ALA A 98 4.34 8.52 3.63
C ALA A 98 5.42 9.43 4.24
N PHE A 99 6.60 9.44 3.64
CA PHE A 99 7.76 10.20 4.12
C PHE A 99 8.64 10.60 2.93
N SER A 100 8.90 11.90 2.77
CA SER A 100 9.82 12.43 1.76
C SER A 100 11.14 12.88 2.37
N SER A 101 12.17 13.10 1.55
CA SER A 101 13.46 13.63 2.01
C SER A 101 13.31 15.00 2.68
N GLU A 102 12.28 15.78 2.32
CA GLU A 102 11.95 17.07 2.92
C GLU A 102 11.33 16.94 4.33
N ASN A 103 10.76 15.79 4.69
CA ASN A 103 10.28 15.55 6.05
C ASN A 103 11.41 15.59 7.09
N TRP A 104 12.65 15.29 6.70
CA TRP A 104 13.83 15.39 7.58
C TRP A 104 14.16 16.83 8.01
N LYS A 105 13.67 17.83 7.29
CA LYS A 105 13.86 19.25 7.65
C LYS A 105 12.93 19.71 8.79
N ARG A 106 12.02 18.85 9.27
CA ARG A 106 11.09 19.16 10.37
C ARG A 106 11.75 18.96 11.73
N PRO A 107 11.18 19.52 12.83
CA PRO A 107 11.70 19.31 14.17
C PRO A 107 11.81 17.82 14.52
N ARG A 108 12.90 17.42 15.21
CA ARG A 108 13.19 16.01 15.54
C ARG A 108 12.04 15.32 16.29
N THR A 109 11.32 16.07 17.12
CA THR A 109 10.13 15.59 17.83
C THR A 109 8.98 15.22 16.88
N GLU A 110 8.77 15.98 15.81
CA GLU A 110 7.77 15.65 14.77
C GLU A 110 8.23 14.45 13.93
N VAL A 111 9.55 14.32 13.65
CA VAL A 111 10.10 13.18 12.93
C VAL A 111 9.99 11.88 13.74
N GLY A 112 10.28 11.90 15.04
CA GLY A 112 10.14 10.73 15.91
C GLY A 112 8.69 10.22 15.96
N ALA A 113 7.75 11.14 16.23
CA ALA A 113 6.32 10.83 16.20
C ALA A 113 5.80 10.39 14.82
N LEU A 114 6.57 10.66 13.75
CA LEU A 114 6.31 10.21 12.38
C LEU A 114 6.90 8.82 12.07
N MET A 115 7.85 8.31 12.86
CA MET A 115 8.39 6.96 12.69
C MET A 115 7.58 5.92 13.47
N ASP A 116 7.00 6.32 14.61
CA ASP A 116 6.16 5.46 15.47
C ASP A 116 4.87 4.94 14.80
N LEU A 117 4.47 5.43 13.62
CA LEU A 117 3.30 4.91 12.88
C LEU A 117 3.68 3.75 11.93
N PHE A 118 4.98 3.50 11.72
CA PHE A 118 5.48 2.45 10.82
C PHE A 118 6.14 1.28 11.57
N LEU A 119 6.39 1.42 12.87
CA LEU A 119 6.88 0.37 13.79
C LEU A 119 5.70 -0.24 14.56
#